data_AF-A0A6D2L0K8-F1
#
_entry.id   AF-A0A6D2L0K8-F1
#
_cell.length_a   1.000
_cell.length_b   1.000
_cell.length_c   1.000
_cell.angle_alpha   90.00
_cell.angle_beta   90.00
_cell.angle_gamma   90.00
#
_symmetry.space_group_name_H-M   'P 1'
#
loop_
_entity.id
_entity.type
_entity.pdbx_description
1 polymer ?
#
loop_
_entity_poly.entity_id
_entity_poly.type
_entity_poly.pdbx_seq_one_letter_code
_entity_poly.pdbx_strand_id
1 'polypeptide(L)'
;MVKRCLFQMPLNKTPGPDGFPAEFFKATWDILGSEVSSSVLNFFEANFMPTSLNSTSLVLIPKRPGAEELKDFRPIACLNTLYKIITKLLSERLKLVLPSIVLSNQTAFVKDRLLLENVLLATEVMQGYHKAGIGSRITLKVDISKAFDSVRWDFLLSVLQAYRFPLSFIKWIRCCVCSPSYSISINGVTSGYFKGKTGLRQGDPLSPILFVLIMNVLSFMLNKAAMEGVYNYHPGCEDLQLTHLCFADDLLIFLEGSERSLRGVLSVLSAFERMSGLGINLQKTSMFCQGLDATSLDNIKSHFNLEASSLPIRYLGLPLSSKKLSIGDCDPLIVQIQKKLDSWTNKFLSFAGRLTLLSSVISGIIGFWTSAFILPKKVIRRINSLSSSFLWHGRTGISTGAKVAWKLLSSPKMEGGLGIKDTVSWNNASILKLIWLLFFRAGSIWVAWIRRSYISNSSFWALNEKNYSYSWMFRKILKLRKLAIQFLRIKLGNGDSTFFWWDPWTLFGQLHVFLGEDGPSRLGIPLSATVSEVWDHTGWTLPPARTERQVTLHTYLLSVGCSSQSDRPIWLIKDIPQRSFSLFKVWDEIRLSKSEVAWAPILWHKAGLFRHQTTTWLFLLN
;
A
#
# COMPACT_ATOMS: atom_id res chain seq x y z
N MET A 1 20.62 5.10 -23.24
CA MET A 1 20.07 4.64 -21.93
C MET A 1 20.57 5.48 -20.75
N VAL A 2 21.89 5.75 -20.67
CA VAL A 2 22.54 6.55 -19.61
C VAL A 2 21.91 7.95 -19.44
N LYS A 3 21.84 8.76 -20.52
CA LYS A 3 21.19 10.09 -20.50
C LYS A 3 19.80 10.06 -19.87
N ARG A 4 18.93 9.16 -20.35
CA ARG A 4 17.57 9.00 -19.82
C ARG A 4 17.57 8.68 -18.33
N CYS A 5 18.47 7.80 -17.89
CA CYS A 5 18.59 7.41 -16.48
C CYS A 5 18.94 8.61 -15.58
N LEU A 6 19.94 9.40 -15.97
CA LEU A 6 20.36 10.63 -15.29
C LEU A 6 19.25 11.67 -15.26
N PHE A 7 18.62 11.96 -16.39
CA PHE A 7 17.59 13.00 -16.49
C PHE A 7 16.34 12.68 -15.66
N GLN A 8 16.06 11.39 -15.42
CA GLN A 8 15.02 10.92 -14.50
C GLN A 8 15.42 10.96 -13.02
N MET A 9 16.68 11.27 -12.66
CA MET A 9 17.07 11.40 -11.25
C MET A 9 16.44 12.66 -10.64
N PRO A 10 15.97 12.60 -9.38
CA PRO A 10 15.39 13.75 -8.71
C PRO A 10 16.44 14.84 -8.47
N LEU A 11 15.98 16.09 -8.51
CA LEU A 11 16.78 17.26 -8.17
C LEU A 11 16.79 17.53 -6.65
N ASN A 12 17.67 18.41 -6.19
CA ASN A 12 17.92 18.83 -4.82
C ASN A 12 18.26 17.65 -3.91
N LYS A 13 19.13 16.75 -4.38
CA LYS A 13 19.67 15.63 -3.59
C LYS A 13 21.13 15.85 -3.25
N THR A 14 21.49 15.50 -2.02
CA THR A 14 22.87 15.56 -1.55
C THR A 14 23.77 14.67 -2.42
N PRO A 15 24.92 15.20 -2.90
CA PRO A 15 25.89 14.42 -3.68
C PRO A 15 26.65 13.41 -2.82
N GLY A 16 27.48 12.59 -3.46
CA GLY A 16 28.44 11.74 -2.76
C GLY A 16 29.71 12.49 -2.38
N PRO A 17 30.78 11.77 -2.00
CA PRO A 17 32.08 12.36 -1.70
C PRO A 17 32.69 13.23 -2.82
N ASP A 18 32.31 13.00 -4.08
CA ASP A 18 32.78 13.80 -5.21
C ASP A 18 32.18 15.23 -5.28
N GLY A 19 31.14 15.50 -4.49
CA GLY A 19 30.48 16.81 -4.45
C GLY A 19 29.62 17.16 -5.67
N PHE A 20 29.51 16.28 -6.67
CA PHE A 20 28.79 16.58 -7.92
C PHE A 20 27.36 16.03 -7.91
N PRO A 21 26.32 16.90 -7.82
CA PRO A 21 24.95 16.46 -7.76
C PRO A 21 24.38 16.21 -9.17
N ALA A 22 23.15 15.70 -9.26
CA ALA A 22 22.54 15.36 -10.56
C ALA A 22 22.34 16.59 -11.47
N GLU A 23 22.10 17.76 -10.88
CA GLU A 23 21.94 19.06 -11.54
C GLU A 23 23.18 19.42 -12.35
N PHE A 24 24.36 19.21 -11.76
CA PHE A 24 25.63 19.50 -12.41
C PHE A 24 25.72 18.73 -13.72
N PHE A 25 25.56 17.41 -13.67
CA PHE A 25 25.64 16.56 -14.87
C PHE A 25 24.51 16.82 -15.88
N LYS A 26 23.33 17.27 -15.43
CA LYS A 26 22.24 17.65 -16.35
C LYS A 26 22.54 18.95 -17.07
N ALA A 27 23.08 19.94 -16.36
CA ALA A 27 23.43 21.25 -16.91
C ALA A 27 24.64 21.17 -17.84
N THR A 28 25.61 20.30 -17.55
CA THR A 28 26.84 20.13 -18.33
C THR A 28 26.78 18.94 -19.28
N TRP A 29 25.60 18.40 -19.57
CA TRP A 29 25.45 17.18 -20.36
C TRP A 29 26.03 17.31 -21.77
N ASP A 30 25.94 18.48 -22.38
CA ASP A 30 26.45 18.71 -23.73
C ASP A 30 27.99 18.75 -23.78
N ILE A 31 28.65 18.92 -22.62
CA ILE A 31 30.11 18.92 -22.47
C ILE A 31 30.60 17.54 -21.99
N LEU A 32 30.03 17.01 -20.90
CA LEU A 32 30.53 15.80 -20.22
C LEU A 32 29.76 14.51 -20.57
N GLY A 33 28.69 14.62 -21.37
CA GLY A 33 27.76 13.51 -21.60
C GLY A 33 28.41 12.29 -22.27
N SER A 34 29.40 12.51 -23.14
CA SER A 34 30.23 11.48 -23.77
C SER A 34 31.03 10.69 -22.74
N GLU A 35 31.80 11.39 -21.91
CA GLU A 35 32.69 10.82 -20.90
C GLU A 35 31.91 10.08 -19.82
N VAL A 36 30.78 10.66 -19.39
CA VAL A 36 29.87 10.03 -18.44
C VAL A 36 29.32 8.72 -19.01
N SER A 37 28.90 8.73 -20.28
CA SER A 37 28.35 7.55 -20.93
C SER A 37 29.41 6.45 -21.12
N SER A 38 30.60 6.82 -21.61
CA SER A 38 31.73 5.90 -21.78
C SER A 38 32.16 5.30 -20.44
N SER A 39 32.25 6.11 -19.38
CA SER A 39 32.60 5.62 -18.03
C SER A 39 31.60 4.60 -17.50
N VAL A 40 30.29 4.84 -17.71
CA VAL A 40 29.24 3.91 -17.30
C VAL A 40 29.26 2.63 -18.14
N LEU A 41 29.52 2.71 -19.44
CA LEU A 41 29.60 1.54 -20.32
C LEU A 41 30.84 0.69 -20.01
N ASN A 42 31.99 1.32 -19.82
CA ASN A 42 33.25 0.66 -19.45
C ASN A 42 33.10 -0.17 -18.17
N PHE A 43 32.29 0.27 -17.19
CA PHE A 43 31.98 -0.53 -16.01
C PHE A 43 31.33 -1.88 -16.38
N PHE A 44 30.35 -1.87 -17.28
CA PHE A 44 29.62 -3.08 -17.69
C PHE A 44 30.48 -4.02 -18.54
N GLU A 45 31.41 -3.48 -19.32
CA GLU A 45 32.34 -4.26 -20.14
C GLU A 45 33.51 -4.83 -19.32
N ALA A 46 34.21 -3.98 -18.56
CA ALA A 46 35.41 -4.34 -17.83
C ALA A 46 35.14 -5.04 -16.48
N ASN A 47 33.90 -5.00 -15.97
CA ASN A 47 33.55 -5.46 -14.62
C ASN A 47 34.37 -4.79 -13.51
N PHE A 48 34.79 -3.54 -13.70
CA PHE A 48 35.66 -2.82 -12.78
C PHE A 48 34.98 -1.54 -12.26
N MET A 49 34.98 -1.37 -10.94
CA MET A 49 34.47 -0.17 -10.27
C MET A 49 35.62 0.58 -9.62
N PRO A 50 35.95 1.81 -10.06
CA PRO A 50 36.98 2.62 -9.42
C PRO A 50 36.67 2.89 -7.93
N THR A 51 37.69 2.85 -7.08
CA THR A 51 37.54 3.07 -5.63
C THR A 51 36.97 4.45 -5.31
N SER A 52 37.39 5.49 -6.04
CA SER A 52 36.87 6.85 -5.92
C SER A 52 35.38 6.89 -6.23
N LEU A 53 34.93 6.17 -7.26
CA LEU A 53 33.53 6.11 -7.67
C LEU A 53 32.68 5.35 -6.64
N ASN A 54 33.21 4.29 -6.03
CA ASN A 54 32.52 3.51 -4.99
C ASN A 54 32.67 4.07 -3.56
N SER A 55 33.34 5.21 -3.40
CA SER A 55 33.41 5.90 -2.12
C SER A 55 32.03 6.39 -1.68
N THR A 56 31.75 6.28 -0.39
CA THR A 56 30.43 6.56 0.19
C THR A 56 30.59 7.39 1.45
N SER A 57 29.88 8.52 1.53
CA SER A 57 29.79 9.30 2.76
C SER A 57 28.57 8.85 3.56
N LEU A 58 28.76 8.48 4.83
CA LEU A 58 27.70 8.07 5.74
C LEU A 58 27.25 9.27 6.58
N VAL A 59 25.97 9.61 6.47
CA VAL A 59 25.31 10.64 7.28
C VAL A 59 24.42 9.95 8.30
N LEU A 60 24.56 10.32 9.58
CA LEU A 60 23.76 9.75 10.66
C LEU A 60 22.49 10.59 10.89
N ILE A 61 21.32 10.02 10.61
CA ILE A 61 20.03 10.67 10.87
C ILE A 61 19.46 10.16 12.20
N PRO A 62 19.13 11.02 13.17
CA PRO A 62 18.55 10.59 14.44
C PRO A 62 17.15 10.00 14.23
N LYS A 63 16.89 8.81 14.81
CA LYS A 63 15.58 8.14 14.81
C LYS A 63 14.60 8.80 15.77
N ARG A 64 15.11 9.42 16.83
CA ARG A 64 14.34 10.12 17.88
C ARG A 64 15.03 11.44 18.27
N PRO A 65 14.28 12.45 18.75
CA PRO A 65 14.87 13.62 19.38
C PRO A 65 15.73 13.21 20.58
N GLY A 66 16.87 13.89 20.79
CA GLY A 66 17.81 13.55 21.87
C GLY A 66 18.49 12.19 21.69
N ALA A 67 18.82 11.80 20.46
CA ALA A 67 19.56 10.57 20.18
C ALA A 67 21.00 10.66 20.72
N GLU A 68 21.38 9.74 21.60
CA GLU A 68 22.69 9.72 22.27
C GLU A 68 23.55 8.54 21.83
N GLU A 69 22.92 7.38 21.55
CA GLU A 69 23.62 6.16 21.19
C GLU A 69 23.61 5.88 19.68
N LEU A 70 24.63 5.19 19.15
CA LEU A 70 24.70 4.85 17.71
C LEU A 70 23.46 4.07 17.21
N LYS A 71 22.84 3.24 18.07
CA LYS A 71 21.61 2.50 17.75
C LYS A 71 20.41 3.42 17.48
N ASP A 72 20.46 4.64 17.99
CA ASP A 72 19.43 5.67 17.80
C ASP A 72 19.60 6.43 16.48
N PHE A 73 20.68 6.18 15.73
CA PHE A 73 20.90 6.78 14.42
C PHE A 73 20.60 5.79 13.30
N ARG A 74 20.20 6.33 12.15
CA ARG A 74 20.06 5.64 10.88
C ARG A 74 21.18 6.12 9.95
N PRO A 75 22.12 5.24 9.55
CA PRO A 75 23.14 5.62 8.59
C PRO A 75 22.53 5.70 7.19
N ILE A 76 22.68 6.84 6.53
CA ILE A 76 22.31 7.06 5.14
C ILE A 76 23.57 7.20 4.30
N ALA A 77 23.65 6.41 3.24
CA ALA A 77 24.75 6.41 2.28
C ALA A 77 24.52 7.49 1.20
N CYS A 78 25.34 8.53 1.26
CA CYS A 78 25.49 9.52 0.20
C CYS A 78 26.49 9.00 -0.84
N LEU A 79 25.95 8.54 -1.97
CA LEU A 79 26.70 7.92 -3.07
C LEU A 79 26.94 8.92 -4.20
N ASN A 80 28.08 8.77 -4.89
CA ASN A 80 28.41 9.54 -6.10
C ASN A 80 27.34 9.36 -7.18
N THR A 81 27.10 10.42 -7.95
CA THR A 81 26.01 10.44 -8.94
C THR A 81 26.24 9.41 -10.05
N LEU A 82 27.47 9.28 -10.53
CA LEU A 82 27.84 8.27 -11.53
C LEU A 82 27.60 6.83 -11.04
N TYR A 83 27.92 6.53 -9.78
CA TYR A 83 27.63 5.23 -9.17
C TYR A 83 26.12 4.97 -9.13
N LYS A 84 25.33 5.97 -8.73
CA LYS A 84 23.85 5.88 -8.71
C LYS A 84 23.27 5.62 -10.10
N ILE A 85 23.89 6.12 -11.18
CA ILE A 85 23.45 5.79 -12.54
C ILE A 85 23.64 4.30 -12.82
N ILE A 86 24.82 3.75 -12.51
CA ILE A 86 25.14 2.33 -12.70
C ILE A 86 24.14 1.45 -11.93
N THR A 87 23.95 1.71 -10.64
CA THR A 87 23.05 0.90 -9.83
C THR A 87 21.58 1.10 -10.17
N LYS A 88 21.19 2.29 -10.60
CA LYS A 88 19.85 2.53 -11.15
C LYS A 88 19.63 1.69 -12.40
N LEU A 89 20.57 1.62 -13.34
CA LEU A 89 20.45 0.77 -14.53
C LEU A 89 20.31 -0.72 -14.17
N LEU A 90 21.12 -1.22 -13.23
CA LEU A 90 21.03 -2.59 -12.71
C LEU A 90 19.66 -2.85 -12.05
N SER A 91 19.21 -1.93 -11.20
CA SER A 91 17.93 -2.04 -10.49
C SER A 91 16.73 -2.05 -11.44
N GLU A 92 16.70 -1.20 -12.47
CA GLU A 92 15.64 -1.18 -13.47
C GLU A 92 15.56 -2.50 -14.25
N ARG A 93 16.70 -3.14 -14.55
CA ARG A 93 16.72 -4.48 -15.17
C ARG A 93 16.16 -5.55 -14.23
N LEU A 94 16.55 -5.54 -12.95
CA LEU A 94 16.02 -6.48 -11.96
C LEU A 94 14.51 -6.32 -11.73
N LYS A 95 13.99 -5.08 -11.74
CA LYS A 95 12.55 -4.82 -11.55
C LYS A 95 11.67 -5.51 -12.57
N LEU A 96 12.18 -5.82 -13.76
CA LEU A 96 11.42 -6.53 -14.79
C LEU A 96 11.16 -7.99 -14.42
N VAL A 97 12.08 -8.63 -13.70
CA VAL A 97 11.98 -10.06 -13.32
C VAL A 97 11.48 -10.26 -11.90
N LEU A 98 11.54 -9.25 -11.02
CA LEU A 98 11.08 -9.35 -9.64
C LEU A 98 9.66 -9.90 -9.48
N PRO A 99 8.64 -9.47 -10.25
CA PRO A 99 7.28 -9.95 -10.05
C PRO A 99 7.10 -11.46 -10.26
N SER A 100 7.93 -12.09 -11.09
CA SER A 100 7.84 -13.53 -11.39
C SER A 100 8.64 -14.41 -10.42
N ILE A 101 9.69 -13.87 -9.79
CA ILE A 101 10.56 -14.64 -8.88
C ILE A 101 10.22 -14.43 -7.40
N VAL A 102 9.67 -13.27 -7.02
CA VAL A 102 9.35 -12.94 -5.63
C VAL A 102 7.95 -13.43 -5.28
N LEU A 103 7.82 -14.16 -4.18
CA LEU A 103 6.54 -14.66 -3.68
C LEU A 103 5.54 -13.53 -3.39
N SER A 104 4.25 -13.79 -3.55
CA SER A 104 3.17 -12.78 -3.47
C SER A 104 3.01 -12.13 -2.10
N ASN A 105 3.48 -12.80 -1.04
CA ASN A 105 3.46 -12.33 0.34
C ASN A 105 4.50 -11.24 0.67
N GLN A 106 5.44 -10.94 -0.25
CA GLN A 106 6.37 -9.81 -0.16
C GLN A 106 5.86 -8.64 -1.00
N THR A 107 5.30 -7.61 -0.39
CA THR A 107 4.69 -6.50 -1.15
C THR A 107 5.58 -5.26 -1.27
N ALA A 108 6.69 -5.18 -0.55
CA ALA A 108 7.60 -4.05 -0.66
C ALA A 108 8.48 -4.11 -1.91
N PHE A 109 8.73 -2.95 -2.51
CA PHE A 109 9.67 -2.73 -3.64
C PHE A 109 9.43 -3.56 -4.92
N VAL A 110 8.38 -4.37 -4.98
CA VAL A 110 7.94 -5.07 -6.19
C VAL A 110 6.88 -4.24 -6.89
N LYS A 111 7.02 -4.10 -8.21
CA LYS A 111 6.11 -3.30 -9.03
C LYS A 111 4.66 -3.78 -8.87
N ASP A 112 3.74 -2.83 -8.82
CA ASP A 112 2.29 -3.04 -8.76
C ASP A 112 1.74 -3.72 -7.49
N ARG A 113 2.58 -4.04 -6.49
CA ARG A 113 2.13 -4.50 -5.17
C ARG A 113 1.86 -3.32 -4.25
N LEU A 114 0.77 -3.37 -3.48
CA LEU A 114 0.36 -2.26 -2.61
C LEU A 114 0.65 -2.62 -1.16
N LEU A 115 1.34 -1.72 -0.44
CA LEU A 115 1.51 -1.80 1.02
C LEU A 115 0.20 -2.06 1.74
N LEU A 116 -0.85 -1.40 1.24
CA LEU A 116 -2.18 -1.46 1.82
C LEU A 116 -2.70 -2.89 1.91
N GLU A 117 -2.48 -3.72 0.88
CA GLU A 117 -2.95 -5.10 0.83
C GLU A 117 -2.41 -5.94 1.99
N ASN A 118 -1.16 -5.70 2.43
CA ASN A 118 -0.61 -6.34 3.63
C ASN A 118 -1.36 -5.94 4.90
N VAL A 119 -1.65 -4.65 5.07
CA VAL A 119 -2.37 -4.17 6.26
C VAL A 119 -3.79 -4.74 6.28
N LEU A 120 -4.46 -4.81 5.12
CA LEU A 120 -5.80 -5.37 5.03
C LEU A 120 -5.79 -6.86 5.32
N LEU A 121 -4.88 -7.62 4.69
CA LEU A 121 -4.78 -9.06 4.90
C LEU A 121 -4.40 -9.40 6.35
N ALA A 122 -3.44 -8.68 6.94
CA ALA A 122 -3.11 -8.86 8.35
C ALA A 122 -4.34 -8.60 9.25
N THR A 123 -5.14 -7.59 8.94
CA THR A 123 -6.38 -7.30 9.69
C THR A 123 -7.41 -8.43 9.56
N GLU A 124 -7.53 -9.05 8.39
CA GLU A 124 -8.40 -10.20 8.14
C GLU A 124 -7.92 -11.46 8.88
N VAL A 125 -6.62 -11.79 8.80
CA VAL A 125 -6.03 -12.95 9.48
C VAL A 125 -6.15 -12.81 11.00
N MET A 126 -5.92 -11.60 11.52
CA MET A 126 -6.06 -11.30 12.95
C MET A 126 -7.51 -11.11 13.40
N GLN A 127 -8.50 -11.32 12.53
CA GLN A 127 -9.89 -11.36 12.93
C GLN A 127 -10.11 -12.47 13.97
N GLY A 128 -10.82 -12.13 15.05
CA GLY A 128 -11.15 -13.08 16.10
C GLY A 128 -10.13 -13.16 17.23
N TYR A 129 -8.97 -12.50 17.15
CA TYR A 129 -8.00 -12.40 18.26
C TYR A 129 -8.55 -11.74 19.55
N HIS A 130 -9.81 -11.30 19.55
CA HIS A 130 -10.52 -10.78 20.71
C HIS A 130 -11.64 -11.70 21.22
N LYS A 131 -11.91 -12.83 20.56
CA LYS A 131 -12.98 -13.77 20.91
C LYS A 131 -12.43 -14.87 21.81
N ALA A 132 -13.10 -15.16 22.91
CA ALA A 132 -12.83 -16.33 23.73
C ALA A 132 -13.32 -17.60 23.03
N GLY A 133 -12.78 -18.78 23.42
CA GLY A 133 -13.24 -20.08 22.94
C GLY A 133 -12.89 -20.40 21.48
N ILE A 134 -11.83 -19.81 20.94
CA ILE A 134 -11.33 -20.12 19.59
C ILE A 134 -10.07 -20.98 19.67
N GLY A 135 -9.78 -21.74 18.61
CA GLY A 135 -8.56 -22.56 18.52
C GLY A 135 -7.28 -21.75 18.68
N SER A 136 -6.28 -22.39 19.30
CA SER A 136 -4.94 -21.87 19.61
C SER A 136 -4.27 -21.26 18.37
N ARG A 137 -3.80 -20.02 18.50
CA ARG A 137 -3.14 -19.31 17.39
C ARG A 137 -2.13 -18.30 17.90
N ILE A 138 -1.05 -18.13 17.14
CA ILE A 138 -0.01 -17.14 17.40
C ILE A 138 0.29 -16.37 16.11
N THR A 139 0.44 -15.06 16.22
CA THR A 139 1.03 -14.18 15.20
C THR A 139 2.27 -13.54 15.79
N LEU A 140 3.42 -13.70 15.14
CA LEU A 140 4.66 -13.03 15.50
C LEU A 140 4.87 -11.81 14.63
N LYS A 141 5.07 -10.65 15.24
CA LYS A 141 5.63 -9.48 14.57
C LYS A 141 7.12 -9.43 14.86
N VAL A 142 7.90 -9.89 13.89
CA VAL A 142 9.35 -10.05 13.99
C VAL A 142 10.05 -8.73 13.62
N ASP A 143 11.01 -8.31 14.45
CA ASP A 143 11.89 -7.18 14.18
C ASP A 143 13.28 -7.70 13.79
N ILE A 144 13.76 -7.37 12.58
CA ILE A 144 15.09 -7.78 12.11
C ILE A 144 16.12 -6.71 12.53
N SER A 145 17.14 -7.14 13.28
CA SER A 145 18.18 -6.25 13.76
C SER A 145 19.05 -5.75 12.61
N LYS A 146 19.14 -4.42 12.46
CA LYS A 146 20.05 -3.76 11.49
C LYS A 146 19.95 -4.39 10.09
N ALA A 147 18.72 -4.55 9.60
CA ALA A 147 18.41 -5.38 8.44
C ALA A 147 19.30 -5.10 7.21
N PHE A 148 19.43 -3.85 6.77
CA PHE A 148 20.31 -3.53 5.64
C PHE A 148 21.79 -3.73 5.96
N ASP A 149 22.22 -3.39 7.17
CA ASP A 149 23.65 -3.31 7.52
C ASP A 149 24.28 -4.69 7.81
N SER A 150 23.46 -5.72 8.05
CA SER A 150 23.92 -7.05 8.51
C SER A 150 23.98 -8.10 7.40
N VAL A 151 23.53 -7.78 6.19
CA VAL A 151 23.48 -8.72 5.07
C VAL A 151 24.88 -9.24 4.72
N ARG A 152 25.04 -10.57 4.78
CA ARG A 152 26.24 -11.27 4.30
C ARG A 152 26.32 -11.26 2.78
N TRP A 153 27.45 -10.77 2.25
CA TRP A 153 27.66 -10.64 0.81
C TRP A 153 27.81 -11.98 0.09
N ASP A 154 28.47 -12.96 0.72
CA ASP A 154 28.60 -14.32 0.20
C ASP A 154 27.24 -15.01 0.06
N PHE A 155 26.35 -14.82 1.03
CA PHE A 155 24.97 -15.28 0.93
C PHE A 155 24.22 -14.59 -0.21
N LEU A 156 24.28 -13.26 -0.31
CA LEU A 156 23.67 -12.51 -1.42
C LEU A 156 24.11 -13.06 -2.78
N LEU A 157 25.41 -13.27 -2.98
CA LEU A 157 25.94 -13.79 -4.25
C LEU A 157 25.44 -15.21 -4.52
N SER A 158 25.39 -16.06 -3.49
CA SER A 158 24.84 -17.42 -3.58
C SER A 158 23.35 -17.42 -3.95
N VAL A 159 22.57 -16.48 -3.41
CA VAL A 159 21.16 -16.30 -3.75
C VAL A 159 21.00 -15.91 -5.23
N LEU A 160 21.82 -14.99 -5.74
CA LEU A 160 21.78 -14.61 -7.15
C LEU A 160 22.16 -15.78 -8.07
N GLN A 161 23.13 -16.61 -7.66
CA GLN A 161 23.49 -17.83 -8.38
C GLN A 161 22.34 -18.85 -8.36
N ALA A 162 21.65 -19.02 -7.23
CA ALA A 162 20.51 -19.92 -7.10
C ALA A 162 19.33 -19.51 -8.00
N TYR A 163 19.09 -18.20 -8.15
CA TYR A 163 18.13 -17.66 -9.13
C TYR A 163 18.62 -17.74 -10.59
N ARG A 164 19.82 -18.28 -10.83
CA ARG A 164 20.44 -18.43 -12.16
C ARG A 164 20.62 -17.11 -12.91
N PHE A 165 20.92 -16.02 -12.18
CA PHE A 165 21.33 -14.78 -12.85
C PHE A 165 22.64 -14.99 -13.64
N PRO A 166 22.82 -14.33 -14.80
CA PRO A 166 24.05 -14.44 -15.57
C PRO A 166 25.29 -14.08 -14.73
N LEU A 167 26.38 -14.82 -14.91
CA LEU A 167 27.61 -14.61 -14.15
C LEU A 167 28.16 -13.18 -14.29
N SER A 168 28.03 -12.57 -15.46
CA SER A 168 28.38 -11.15 -15.68
C SER A 168 27.57 -10.22 -14.78
N PHE A 169 26.26 -10.45 -14.67
CA PHE A 169 25.38 -9.66 -13.81
C PHE A 169 25.74 -9.78 -12.32
N ILE A 170 26.08 -11.01 -11.89
CA ILE A 170 26.52 -11.28 -10.52
C ILE A 170 27.86 -10.57 -10.23
N LYS A 171 28.79 -10.57 -11.20
CA LYS A 171 30.06 -9.82 -11.10
C LYS A 171 29.82 -8.31 -10.98
N TRP A 172 28.91 -7.74 -11.77
CA TRP A 172 28.55 -6.32 -11.63
C TRP A 172 28.02 -5.98 -10.23
N ILE A 173 27.10 -6.80 -9.70
CA ILE A 173 26.59 -6.61 -8.34
C ILE A 173 27.70 -6.73 -7.30
N ARG A 174 28.58 -7.73 -7.45
CA ARG A 174 29.74 -7.92 -6.56
C ARG A 174 30.63 -6.68 -6.54
N CYS A 175 30.95 -6.12 -7.70
CA CYS A 175 31.78 -4.91 -7.81
C CYS A 175 31.11 -3.68 -7.19
N CYS A 176 29.79 -3.59 -7.22
CA CYS A 176 29.06 -2.55 -6.52
C CYS A 176 29.10 -2.75 -5.00
N VAL A 177 28.70 -3.93 -4.51
CA VAL A 177 28.37 -4.15 -3.09
C VAL A 177 29.59 -4.49 -2.23
N CYS A 178 30.59 -5.19 -2.76
CA CYS A 178 31.67 -5.79 -1.96
C CYS A 178 32.97 -4.96 -1.88
N SER A 179 33.04 -3.82 -2.56
CA SER A 179 34.22 -2.94 -2.58
C SER A 179 34.02 -1.50 -2.05
N PRO A 180 32.90 -1.10 -1.41
CA PRO A 180 32.74 0.28 -0.99
C PRO A 180 33.72 0.66 0.13
N SER A 181 34.20 1.90 0.06
CA SER A 181 34.93 2.58 1.12
C SER A 181 34.02 3.65 1.73
N TYR A 182 33.87 3.62 3.05
CA TYR A 182 32.97 4.50 3.79
C TYR A 182 33.76 5.59 4.52
N SER A 183 33.26 6.81 4.50
CA SER A 183 33.66 7.90 5.39
C SER A 183 32.46 8.35 6.22
N ILE A 184 32.68 8.86 7.44
CA ILE A 184 31.58 9.37 8.28
C ILE A 184 31.53 10.88 8.12
N SER A 185 30.36 11.42 7.79
CA SER A 185 30.11 12.86 7.73
C SER A 185 29.48 13.34 9.02
N ILE A 186 30.22 14.18 9.76
CA ILE A 186 29.79 14.80 11.01
C ILE A 186 29.87 16.31 10.80
N ASN A 187 28.74 17.01 10.96
CA ASN A 187 28.64 18.47 10.79
C ASN A 187 29.19 19.00 9.45
N GLY A 188 29.03 18.22 8.37
CA GLY A 188 29.50 18.59 7.03
C GLY A 188 30.97 18.25 6.75
N VAL A 189 31.72 17.78 7.75
CA VAL A 189 33.11 17.34 7.59
C VAL A 189 33.15 15.82 7.50
N THR A 190 33.78 15.28 6.45
CA THR A 190 34.04 13.85 6.32
C THR A 190 35.34 13.47 7.01
N SER A 191 35.30 12.47 7.89
CA SER A 191 36.48 11.98 8.60
C SER A 191 36.66 10.47 8.43
N GLY A 192 37.90 10.09 8.14
CA GLY A 192 38.33 8.70 8.00
C GLY A 192 37.79 7.98 6.76
N TYR A 193 38.48 6.92 6.35
CA TYR A 193 37.97 5.93 5.42
C TYR A 193 38.11 4.54 6.02
N PHE A 194 37.07 3.73 5.92
CA PHE A 194 37.09 2.33 6.33
C PHE A 194 36.37 1.45 5.30
N LYS A 195 36.80 0.20 5.18
CA LYS A 195 36.21 -0.75 4.23
C LYS A 195 34.94 -1.37 4.78
N GLY A 196 33.94 -1.55 3.92
CA GLY A 196 32.79 -2.40 4.23
C GLY A 196 33.19 -3.88 4.36
N LYS A 197 32.47 -4.62 5.20
CA LYS A 197 32.58 -6.09 5.29
C LYS A 197 31.26 -6.81 4.98
N THR A 198 30.13 -6.17 5.31
CA THR A 198 28.78 -6.70 5.17
C THR A 198 27.82 -5.54 4.91
N GLY A 199 26.60 -5.87 4.52
CA GLY A 199 25.48 -4.93 4.44
C GLY A 199 25.24 -4.36 3.06
N LEU A 200 24.09 -3.71 2.93
CA LEU A 200 23.59 -3.02 1.76
C LEU A 200 23.41 -1.54 2.08
N ARG A 201 23.78 -0.66 1.15
CA ARG A 201 23.81 0.79 1.40
C ARG A 201 22.40 1.38 1.40
N GLN A 202 22.00 2.00 2.51
CA GLN A 202 20.74 2.73 2.64
C GLN A 202 20.79 4.04 1.84
N GLY A 203 20.19 4.08 0.66
CA GLY A 203 20.27 5.21 -0.27
C GLY A 203 20.70 4.81 -1.68
N ASP A 204 21.15 3.55 -1.86
CA ASP A 204 21.42 2.96 -3.16
C ASP A 204 20.11 2.46 -3.81
N PRO A 205 19.80 2.84 -5.07
CA PRO A 205 18.68 2.28 -5.82
C PRO A 205 18.65 0.75 -5.92
N LEU A 206 19.81 0.08 -5.88
CA LEU A 206 19.92 -1.37 -6.02
C LEU A 206 19.65 -2.12 -4.70
N SER A 207 20.05 -1.54 -3.56
CA SER A 207 19.96 -2.20 -2.24
C SER A 207 18.57 -2.75 -1.89
N PRO A 208 17.44 -1.99 -2.05
CA PRO A 208 16.12 -2.51 -1.69
C PRO A 208 15.71 -3.76 -2.47
N ILE A 209 16.11 -3.85 -3.74
CA ILE A 209 15.79 -5.00 -4.60
C ILE A 209 16.56 -6.23 -4.15
N LEU A 210 17.86 -6.07 -3.89
CA LEU A 210 18.69 -7.17 -3.40
C LEU A 210 18.21 -7.67 -2.03
N PHE A 211 17.80 -6.75 -1.16
CA PHE A 211 17.22 -7.10 0.14
C PHE A 211 15.92 -7.91 -0.01
N VAL A 212 15.04 -7.55 -0.94
CA VAL A 212 13.82 -8.31 -1.24
C VAL A 212 14.15 -9.74 -1.70
N LEU A 213 15.17 -9.93 -2.55
CA LEU A 213 15.58 -11.27 -3.01
C LEU A 213 16.09 -12.14 -1.85
N ILE A 214 16.84 -11.55 -0.92
CA ILE A 214 17.30 -12.21 0.31
C ILE A 214 16.12 -12.61 1.19
N MET A 215 15.19 -11.68 1.46
CA MET A 215 14.00 -11.96 2.27
C MET A 215 13.06 -12.99 1.60
N ASN A 216 13.08 -13.08 0.28
CA ASN A 216 12.33 -14.11 -0.44
C ASN A 216 12.84 -15.53 -0.13
N VAL A 217 14.13 -15.69 0.21
CA VAL A 217 14.66 -16.99 0.67
C VAL A 217 14.06 -17.39 2.01
N LEU A 218 13.99 -16.47 2.99
CA LEU A 218 13.28 -16.72 4.24
C LEU A 218 11.82 -17.11 3.97
N SER A 219 11.20 -16.45 2.99
CA SER A 219 9.82 -16.72 2.61
C SER A 219 9.64 -18.16 2.10
N PHE A 220 10.56 -18.65 1.27
CA PHE A 220 10.59 -20.05 0.84
C PHE A 220 10.86 -21.02 2.00
N MET A 221 11.75 -20.68 2.92
CA MET A 221 12.06 -21.52 4.09
C MET A 221 10.84 -21.69 5.01
N LEU A 222 10.10 -20.61 5.28
CA LEU A 222 8.86 -20.66 6.06
C LEU A 222 7.80 -21.51 5.37
N ASN A 223 7.55 -21.29 4.07
CA ASN A 223 6.59 -22.09 3.31
C ASN A 223 6.94 -23.57 3.30
N LYS A 224 8.22 -23.89 3.07
CA LYS A 224 8.72 -25.27 3.09
C LYS A 224 8.52 -25.92 4.45
N ALA A 225 8.90 -25.24 5.54
CA ALA A 225 8.77 -25.77 6.88
C ALA A 225 7.30 -26.00 7.30
N ALA A 226 6.37 -25.13 6.86
CA ALA A 226 4.94 -25.37 7.08
C ALA A 226 4.42 -26.58 6.30
N MET A 227 4.80 -26.70 5.03
CA MET A 227 4.42 -27.83 4.16
C MET A 227 4.97 -29.17 4.67
N GLU A 228 6.17 -29.17 5.26
CA GLU A 228 6.80 -30.35 5.86
C GLU A 228 6.32 -30.65 7.30
N GLY A 229 5.38 -29.87 7.86
CA GLY A 229 4.85 -30.09 9.19
C GLY A 229 5.83 -29.79 10.34
N VAL A 230 6.86 -28.98 10.07
CA VAL A 230 7.77 -28.44 11.11
C VAL A 230 7.00 -27.53 12.06
N TYR A 231 6.07 -26.75 11.51
CA TYR A 231 5.05 -26.01 12.26
C TYR A 231 3.73 -26.01 11.49
N ASN A 232 2.61 -25.85 12.20
CA ASN A 232 1.28 -25.89 11.58
C ASN A 232 0.80 -24.49 11.16
N TYR A 233 -0.02 -24.46 10.11
CA TYR A 233 -0.64 -23.23 9.61
C TYR A 233 -1.53 -22.58 10.68
N HIS A 234 -1.54 -21.26 10.70
CA HIS A 234 -2.52 -20.51 11.48
C HIS A 234 -3.95 -20.90 11.07
N PRO A 235 -4.91 -21.01 12.00
CA PRO A 235 -6.30 -21.32 11.67
C PRO A 235 -6.88 -20.40 10.58
N GLY A 236 -7.40 -21.00 9.51
CA GLY A 236 -7.94 -20.28 8.34
C GLY A 236 -6.93 -19.89 7.25
N CYS A 237 -5.63 -20.14 7.48
CA CYS A 237 -4.58 -19.84 6.50
C CYS A 237 -4.15 -21.04 5.63
N GLU A 238 -4.56 -22.25 6.00
CA GLU A 238 -4.15 -23.50 5.34
C GLU A 238 -4.57 -23.57 3.88
N ASP A 239 -5.82 -23.22 3.57
CA ASP A 239 -6.39 -23.18 2.21
C ASP A 239 -5.55 -22.36 1.22
N LEU A 240 -4.95 -21.26 1.68
CA LEU A 240 -4.12 -20.37 0.88
C LEU A 240 -2.63 -20.55 1.15
N GLN A 241 -2.27 -21.54 1.96
CA GLN A 241 -0.91 -21.82 2.43
C GLN A 241 -0.21 -20.55 2.96
N LEU A 242 -0.96 -19.66 3.62
CA LEU A 242 -0.47 -18.38 4.07
C LEU A 242 0.32 -18.55 5.39
N THR A 243 1.63 -18.42 5.32
CA THR A 243 2.52 -18.54 6.49
C THR A 243 2.96 -17.20 7.06
N HIS A 244 3.11 -16.16 6.23
CA HIS A 244 3.65 -14.87 6.65
C HIS A 244 3.32 -13.74 5.67
N LEU A 245 3.52 -12.50 6.10
CA LEU A 245 3.54 -11.28 5.28
C LEU A 245 4.84 -10.53 5.48
N CYS A 246 5.49 -10.18 4.36
CA CYS A 246 6.70 -9.37 4.33
C CYS A 246 6.38 -7.99 3.74
N PHE A 247 6.92 -6.96 4.37
CA PHE A 247 7.08 -5.65 3.78
C PHE A 247 8.51 -5.15 4.07
N ALA A 248 9.43 -5.48 3.16
CA ALA A 248 10.85 -5.28 3.39
C ALA A 248 11.31 -6.04 4.65
N ASP A 249 11.73 -5.33 5.70
CA ASP A 249 12.15 -5.86 7.00
C ASP A 249 11.01 -6.08 8.00
N ASP A 250 9.82 -5.48 7.78
CA ASP A 250 8.63 -5.73 8.59
C ASP A 250 8.04 -7.11 8.26
N LEU A 251 8.16 -8.06 9.19
CA LEU A 251 7.73 -9.46 9.03
C LEU A 251 6.62 -9.83 10.02
N LEU A 252 5.48 -10.30 9.51
CA LEU A 252 4.44 -10.96 10.29
C LEU A 252 4.42 -12.45 9.96
N ILE A 253 4.53 -13.32 10.95
CA ILE A 253 4.44 -14.79 10.77
C ILE A 253 3.19 -15.28 11.47
N PHE A 254 2.41 -16.12 10.79
CA PHE A 254 1.17 -16.70 11.30
C PHE A 254 1.37 -18.19 11.51
N LEU A 255 1.05 -18.67 12.72
CA LEU A 255 1.19 -20.07 13.08
C LEU A 255 0.04 -20.52 14.01
N GLU A 256 -0.16 -21.82 14.07
CA GLU A 256 -0.95 -22.47 15.11
C GLU A 256 -0.30 -22.22 16.49
N GLY A 257 -1.12 -22.20 17.54
CA GLY A 257 -0.69 -21.73 18.86
C GLY A 257 0.17 -22.66 19.71
N SER A 258 0.63 -23.82 19.22
CA SER A 258 1.45 -24.73 20.02
C SER A 258 2.90 -24.27 20.17
N GLU A 259 3.53 -24.70 21.26
CA GLU A 259 4.96 -24.50 21.51
C GLU A 259 5.83 -25.13 20.42
N ARG A 260 5.40 -26.29 19.90
CA ARG A 260 6.05 -26.96 18.76
C ARG A 260 6.09 -26.05 17.54
N SER A 261 4.96 -25.46 17.17
CA SER A 261 4.87 -24.56 16.02
C SER A 261 5.77 -23.33 16.20
N LEU A 262 5.78 -22.74 17.40
CA LEU A 262 6.64 -21.61 17.73
C LEU A 262 8.13 -21.97 17.62
N ARG A 263 8.54 -23.11 18.20
CA ARG A 263 9.92 -23.62 18.10
C ARG A 263 10.33 -23.89 16.66
N GLY A 264 9.43 -24.46 15.86
CA GLY A 264 9.62 -24.69 14.43
C GLY A 264 9.93 -23.39 13.68
N VAL A 265 9.11 -22.36 13.88
CA VAL A 265 9.33 -21.03 13.27
C VAL A 265 10.67 -20.41 13.72
N LEU A 266 10.98 -20.43 15.02
CA LEU A 266 12.24 -19.89 15.54
C LEU A 266 13.46 -20.63 14.97
N SER A 267 13.37 -21.95 14.79
CA SER A 267 14.45 -22.74 14.18
C SER A 267 14.74 -22.34 12.73
N VAL A 268 13.69 -22.04 11.95
CA VAL A 268 13.81 -21.55 10.57
C VAL A 268 14.50 -20.18 10.56
N LEU A 269 14.12 -19.31 11.49
CA LEU A 269 14.69 -17.97 11.59
C LEU A 269 16.16 -18.03 12.01
N SER A 270 16.53 -18.88 12.97
CA SER A 270 17.93 -19.10 13.35
C SER A 270 18.77 -19.72 12.23
N ALA A 271 18.19 -20.62 11.42
CA ALA A 271 18.87 -21.14 10.24
C ALA A 271 19.12 -20.03 9.20
N PHE A 272 18.11 -19.19 8.95
CA PHE A 272 18.23 -18.06 8.04
C PHE A 272 19.24 -17.02 8.53
N GLU A 273 19.29 -16.72 9.82
CA GLU A 273 20.28 -15.83 10.44
C GLU A 273 21.71 -16.31 10.19
N ARG A 274 22.00 -17.61 10.43
CA ARG A 274 23.35 -18.18 10.21
C ARG A 274 23.82 -18.03 8.77
N MET A 275 22.90 -18.15 7.81
CA MET A 275 23.19 -18.01 6.39
C MET A 275 23.33 -16.54 5.96
N SER A 276 22.36 -15.70 6.32
CA SER A 276 22.20 -14.35 5.78
C SER A 276 22.84 -13.25 6.61
N GLY A 277 23.14 -13.50 7.88
CA GLY A 277 23.51 -12.49 8.87
C GLY A 277 22.32 -11.68 9.43
N LEU A 278 21.09 -11.95 8.98
CA LEU A 278 19.88 -11.25 9.44
C LEU A 278 19.32 -11.90 10.71
N GLY A 279 19.79 -11.41 11.86
CA GLY A 279 19.31 -11.85 13.17
C GLY A 279 18.05 -11.12 13.65
N ILE A 280 17.26 -11.82 14.44
CA ILE A 280 16.03 -11.27 15.04
C ILE A 280 16.35 -10.53 16.32
N ASN A 281 15.68 -9.40 16.51
CA ASN A 281 15.61 -8.75 17.81
C ASN A 281 14.46 -9.34 18.64
N LEU A 282 14.75 -10.29 19.53
CA LEU A 282 13.72 -10.90 20.37
C LEU A 282 13.04 -9.88 21.29
N GLN A 283 13.77 -8.89 21.81
CA GLN A 283 13.22 -7.85 22.70
C GLN A 283 12.20 -6.93 22.01
N LYS A 284 12.33 -6.75 20.69
CA LYS A 284 11.40 -5.95 19.88
C LYS A 284 10.35 -6.78 19.16
N THR A 285 10.55 -8.10 19.11
CA THR A 285 9.59 -9.02 18.51
C THR A 285 8.38 -9.12 19.41
N SER A 286 7.19 -8.91 18.84
CA SER A 286 5.93 -8.95 19.59
C SER A 286 5.15 -10.21 19.23
N MET A 287 4.65 -10.93 20.24
CA MET A 287 3.81 -12.10 20.05
C MET A 287 2.35 -11.75 20.34
N PHE A 288 1.45 -12.04 19.41
CA PHE A 288 0.00 -11.95 19.63
C PHE A 288 -0.57 -13.35 19.64
N CYS A 289 -1.34 -13.68 20.67
CA CYS A 289 -1.89 -15.02 20.82
C CYS A 289 -3.35 -14.96 21.28
N GLN A 290 -4.10 -16.01 20.95
CA GLN A 290 -5.44 -16.23 21.46
C GLN A 290 -5.74 -17.73 21.47
N GLY A 291 -6.58 -18.19 22.40
CA GLY A 291 -6.90 -19.61 22.55
C GLY A 291 -5.80 -20.44 23.23
N LEU A 292 -4.93 -19.78 24.01
CA LEU A 292 -3.93 -20.42 24.88
C LEU A 292 -4.30 -20.18 26.34
N ASP A 293 -4.08 -21.20 27.17
CA ASP A 293 -4.21 -21.13 28.62
C ASP A 293 -2.99 -20.44 29.25
N ALA A 294 -3.15 -19.99 30.50
CA ALA A 294 -2.10 -19.26 31.22
C ALA A 294 -0.81 -20.09 31.36
N THR A 295 -0.92 -21.38 31.62
CA THR A 295 0.24 -22.29 31.75
C THR A 295 1.03 -22.39 30.46
N SER A 296 0.37 -22.50 29.30
CA SER A 296 1.06 -22.47 28.00
C SER A 296 1.78 -21.14 27.76
N LEU A 297 1.19 -20.02 28.16
CA LEU A 297 1.82 -18.70 28.02
C LEU A 297 3.06 -18.56 28.92
N ASP A 298 2.99 -19.04 30.16
CA ASP A 298 4.13 -19.04 31.08
C ASP A 298 5.25 -19.94 30.57
N ASN A 299 4.91 -21.10 30.00
CA ASN A 299 5.87 -21.99 29.34
C ASN A 299 6.52 -21.33 28.12
N ILE A 300 5.76 -20.60 27.29
CA ILE A 300 6.34 -19.88 26.16
C ILE A 300 7.29 -18.77 26.64
N LYS A 301 6.90 -18.04 27.69
CA LYS A 301 7.72 -16.98 28.27
C LYS A 301 9.02 -17.54 28.84
N SER A 302 8.98 -18.66 29.57
CA SER A 302 10.17 -19.27 30.17
C SER A 302 11.13 -19.86 29.12
N HIS A 303 10.62 -20.54 28.09
CA HIS A 303 11.45 -21.20 27.09
C HIS A 303 11.98 -20.27 25.99
N PHE A 304 11.22 -19.25 25.59
CA PHE A 304 11.58 -18.40 24.43
C PHE A 304 11.79 -16.93 24.77
N ASN A 305 11.53 -16.51 26.01
CA ASN A 305 11.58 -15.11 26.43
C ASN A 305 10.69 -14.19 25.57
N LEU A 306 9.51 -14.70 25.19
CA LEU A 306 8.50 -13.99 24.41
C LEU A 306 7.24 -13.77 25.25
N GLU A 307 6.81 -12.52 25.35
CA GLU A 307 5.60 -12.14 26.08
C GLU A 307 4.44 -11.84 25.12
N ALA A 308 3.23 -12.23 25.53
CA ALA A 308 2.01 -11.90 24.83
C ALA A 308 1.77 -10.38 24.87
N SER A 309 1.66 -9.78 23.70
CA SER A 309 1.37 -8.37 23.47
C SER A 309 -0.12 -8.15 23.20
N SER A 310 -0.61 -6.95 23.49
CA SER A 310 -2.01 -6.57 23.27
C SER A 310 -2.22 -5.82 21.96
N LEU A 311 -3.42 -5.94 21.39
CA LEU A 311 -3.89 -5.16 20.23
C LEU A 311 -4.73 -3.96 20.70
N PRO A 312 -4.75 -2.83 19.97
CA PRO A 312 -4.14 -2.61 18.65
C PRO A 312 -2.67 -2.20 18.69
N ILE A 313 -1.90 -2.57 17.67
CA ILE A 313 -0.51 -2.12 17.48
C ILE A 313 -0.31 -1.38 16.16
N ARG A 314 0.79 -0.62 16.05
CA ARG A 314 1.16 0.01 14.79
C ARG A 314 1.87 -0.99 13.87
N TYR A 315 1.35 -1.16 12.67
CA TYR A 315 1.91 -1.98 11.59
C TYR A 315 1.89 -1.19 10.27
N LEU A 316 3.05 -1.04 9.62
CA LEU A 316 3.22 -0.27 8.39
C LEU A 316 2.64 1.16 8.46
N GLY A 317 2.70 1.77 9.64
CA GLY A 317 2.18 3.13 9.88
C GLY A 317 0.69 3.21 10.21
N LEU A 318 -0.04 2.11 10.18
CA LEU A 318 -1.48 2.01 10.43
C LEU A 318 -1.78 1.14 11.68
N PRO A 319 -2.93 1.33 12.35
CA PRO A 319 -3.36 0.46 13.44
C PRO A 319 -3.78 -0.92 12.91
N LEU A 320 -3.22 -1.97 13.49
CA LEU A 320 -3.63 -3.36 13.31
C LEU A 320 -4.55 -3.72 14.48
N SER A 321 -5.85 -3.86 14.19
CA SER A 321 -6.89 -4.10 15.19
C SER A 321 -7.76 -5.28 14.79
N SER A 322 -8.05 -6.17 15.75
CA SER A 322 -8.98 -7.27 15.54
C SER A 322 -10.45 -6.83 15.64
N LYS A 323 -10.70 -5.60 16.10
CA LYS A 323 -12.04 -5.01 16.27
C LYS A 323 -12.21 -3.81 15.34
N LYS A 324 -13.47 -3.36 15.20
CA LYS A 324 -13.78 -2.10 14.54
C LYS A 324 -13.03 -0.97 15.22
N LEU A 325 -12.36 -0.12 14.43
CA LEU A 325 -11.63 1.04 14.91
C LEU A 325 -12.46 1.90 15.86
N SER A 326 -11.96 1.98 17.09
CA SER A 326 -12.46 2.88 18.12
C SER A 326 -11.99 4.32 17.85
N ILE A 327 -12.50 5.27 18.64
CA ILE A 327 -12.01 6.65 18.59
C ILE A 327 -10.57 6.69 19.13
N GLY A 328 -10.29 5.95 20.21
CA GLY A 328 -8.96 5.86 20.81
C GLY A 328 -7.92 5.23 19.86
N ASP A 329 -8.32 4.27 19.04
CA ASP A 329 -7.43 3.66 18.04
C ASP A 329 -6.97 4.69 16.98
N CYS A 330 -7.72 5.78 16.81
CA CYS A 330 -7.41 6.89 15.92
C CYS A 330 -6.62 8.02 16.61
N ASP A 331 -6.34 7.94 17.91
CA ASP A 331 -5.56 8.97 18.62
C ASP A 331 -4.15 9.16 18.04
N PRO A 332 -3.42 8.11 17.62
CA PRO A 332 -2.12 8.30 16.95
C PRO A 332 -2.19 9.20 15.71
N LEU A 333 -3.30 9.14 14.94
CA LEU A 333 -3.54 10.03 13.80
C LEU A 333 -3.73 11.47 14.26
N ILE A 334 -4.57 11.68 15.27
CA ILE A 334 -4.87 13.03 15.80
C ILE A 334 -3.60 13.66 16.37
N VAL A 335 -2.83 12.91 17.17
CA VAL A 335 -1.55 13.37 17.74
C VAL A 335 -0.54 13.68 16.64
N GLN A 336 -0.47 12.86 15.58
CA GLN A 336 0.42 13.14 14.45
C GLN A 336 0.06 14.45 13.74
N ILE A 337 -1.24 14.68 13.50
CA ILE A 337 -1.73 15.92 12.89
C ILE A 337 -1.44 17.11 13.81
N GLN A 338 -1.77 17.00 15.10
CA GLN A 338 -1.57 18.06 16.07
C GLN A 338 -0.08 18.44 16.19
N LYS A 339 0.82 17.47 16.34
CA LYS A 339 2.28 17.71 16.34
C LYS A 339 2.76 18.46 15.10
N LYS A 340 2.19 18.18 13.92
CA LYS A 340 2.53 18.89 12.69
C LYS A 340 2.00 20.32 12.70
N LEU A 341 0.75 20.53 13.08
CA LEU A 341 0.16 21.87 13.18
C LEU A 341 0.92 22.73 14.19
N ASP A 342 1.22 22.18 15.37
CA ASP A 342 1.96 22.86 16.44
C ASP A 342 3.40 23.20 15.99
N SER A 343 4.05 22.34 15.19
CA SER A 343 5.37 22.66 14.61
C SER A 343 5.35 23.83 13.60
N TRP A 344 4.17 24.23 13.14
CA TRP A 344 3.99 25.32 12.17
C TRP A 344 3.47 26.61 12.80
N THR A 345 2.98 26.58 14.04
CA THR A 345 2.45 27.79 14.71
C THR A 345 3.53 28.85 14.92
N ASN A 346 4.79 28.41 15.08
CA ASN A 346 5.94 29.31 15.29
C ASN A 346 6.52 29.85 13.98
N LYS A 347 5.99 29.44 12.83
CA LYS A 347 6.37 29.96 11.53
C LYS A 347 5.36 31.04 11.18
N PHE A 348 5.77 32.29 10.97
CA PHE A 348 4.90 33.41 10.59
C PHE A 348 4.28 33.20 9.18
N LEU A 349 3.35 32.26 9.07
CA LEU A 349 2.78 31.79 7.81
C LEU A 349 1.58 32.65 7.39
N SER A 350 1.56 33.02 6.11
CA SER A 350 0.38 33.64 5.50
C SER A 350 -0.81 32.67 5.47
N PHE A 351 -2.02 33.18 5.27
CA PHE A 351 -3.22 32.34 5.06
C PHE A 351 -3.04 31.32 3.93
N ALA A 352 -2.50 31.77 2.78
CA ALA A 352 -2.15 30.91 1.66
C ALA A 352 -1.11 29.84 2.05
N GLY A 353 -0.08 30.19 2.83
CA GLY A 353 0.93 29.24 3.32
C GLY A 353 0.32 28.14 4.20
N ARG A 354 -0.57 28.52 5.13
CA ARG A 354 -1.31 27.58 5.99
C ARG A 354 -2.19 26.64 5.16
N LEU A 355 -2.92 27.18 4.18
CA LEU A 355 -3.75 26.39 3.27
C LEU A 355 -2.93 25.37 2.47
N THR A 356 -1.76 25.76 1.97
CA THR A 356 -0.85 24.84 1.24
C THR A 356 -0.39 23.69 2.12
N LEU A 357 -0.03 23.95 3.38
CA LEU A 357 0.39 22.90 4.32
C LEU A 357 -0.75 21.93 4.66
N LEU A 358 -1.98 22.43 4.84
CA LEU A 358 -3.16 21.58 5.05
C LEU A 358 -3.47 20.72 3.82
N SER A 359 -3.42 21.32 2.64
CA SER A 359 -3.77 20.66 1.37
C SER A 359 -2.73 19.63 0.92
N SER A 360 -1.46 19.81 1.28
CA SER A 360 -0.37 18.91 0.90
C SER A 360 -0.05 17.88 1.99
N VAL A 361 0.32 18.34 3.19
CA VAL A 361 0.85 17.49 4.26
C VAL A 361 -0.28 16.81 5.04
N ILE A 362 -1.23 17.59 5.57
CA ILE A 362 -2.31 17.02 6.39
C ILE A 362 -3.23 16.12 5.55
N SER A 363 -3.59 16.57 4.34
CA SER A 363 -4.36 15.76 3.39
C SER A 363 -3.63 14.48 2.99
N GLY A 364 -2.28 14.48 2.93
CA GLY A 364 -1.48 13.28 2.70
C GLY A 364 -1.55 12.29 3.87
N ILE A 365 -1.45 12.77 5.11
CA ILE A 365 -1.58 11.94 6.33
C ILE A 365 -2.98 11.31 6.40
N ILE A 366 -4.03 12.11 6.21
CA ILE A 366 -5.42 11.63 6.19
C ILE A 366 -5.64 10.66 5.03
N GLY A 367 -5.10 10.98 3.85
CA GLY A 367 -5.18 10.13 2.65
C GLY A 367 -4.60 8.73 2.88
N PHE A 368 -3.49 8.63 3.63
CA PHE A 368 -2.90 7.34 3.98
C PHE A 368 -3.82 6.50 4.86
N TRP A 369 -4.40 7.08 5.92
CA TRP A 369 -5.33 6.37 6.80
C TRP A 369 -6.65 5.99 6.13
N THR A 370 -7.24 6.92 5.38
CA THR A 370 -8.51 6.70 4.67
C THR A 370 -8.39 5.71 3.52
N SER A 371 -7.17 5.43 3.04
CA SER A 371 -6.93 4.37 2.05
C SER A 371 -7.25 2.98 2.60
N ALA A 372 -7.04 2.74 3.89
CA ALA A 372 -7.28 1.45 4.54
C ALA A 372 -8.62 1.38 5.27
N PHE A 373 -8.99 2.47 5.96
CA PHE A 373 -10.04 2.41 6.95
C PHE A 373 -11.10 3.47 6.73
N ILE A 374 -12.34 3.15 7.14
CA ILE A 374 -13.40 4.14 7.28
C ILE A 374 -13.26 4.81 8.65
N LEU A 375 -12.81 6.07 8.66
CA LEU A 375 -12.62 6.83 9.89
C LEU A 375 -13.98 7.14 10.57
N PRO A 376 -14.06 7.04 11.91
CA PRO A 376 -15.25 7.45 12.64
C PRO A 376 -15.59 8.93 12.41
N LYS A 377 -16.87 9.25 12.21
CA LYS A 377 -17.32 10.64 11.99
C LYS A 377 -16.86 11.61 13.08
N LYS A 378 -16.76 11.16 14.34
CA LYS A 378 -16.27 11.98 15.46
C LYS A 378 -14.79 12.36 15.27
N VAL A 379 -13.95 11.44 14.81
CA VAL A 379 -12.52 11.69 14.49
C VAL A 379 -12.41 12.71 13.35
N ILE A 380 -13.20 12.54 12.28
CA ILE A 380 -13.20 13.49 11.16
C ILE A 380 -13.58 14.90 11.62
N ARG A 381 -14.62 15.05 12.47
CA ARG A 381 -15.00 16.35 13.03
C ARG A 381 -13.86 16.97 13.86
N ARG A 382 -13.14 16.17 14.65
CA ARG A 382 -12.00 16.64 15.43
C ARG A 382 -10.86 17.14 14.52
N ILE A 383 -10.54 16.40 13.47
CA ILE A 383 -9.53 16.79 12.48
C ILE A 383 -9.94 18.09 11.75
N ASN A 384 -11.20 18.19 11.32
CA ASN A 384 -11.72 19.40 10.67
C ASN A 384 -11.65 20.62 11.61
N SER A 385 -11.98 20.43 12.88
CA SER A 385 -11.88 21.49 13.91
C SER A 385 -10.44 21.96 14.11
N LEU A 386 -9.48 21.05 14.26
CA LEU A 386 -8.06 21.37 14.38
C LEU A 386 -7.53 22.10 13.14
N SER A 387 -7.89 21.60 11.95
CA SER A 387 -7.45 22.17 10.67
C SER A 387 -8.07 23.55 10.43
N SER A 388 -9.33 23.75 10.80
CA SER A 388 -10.02 25.04 10.74
C SER A 388 -9.38 26.06 11.67
N SER A 389 -9.14 25.67 12.93
CA SER A 389 -8.49 26.52 13.93
C SER A 389 -7.12 27.01 13.44
N PHE A 390 -6.31 26.09 12.92
CA PHE A 390 -5.01 26.42 12.35
C PHE A 390 -5.11 27.34 11.13
N LEU A 391 -6.02 27.05 10.18
CA LEU A 391 -6.18 27.84 8.97
C LEU A 391 -6.53 29.30 9.25
N TRP A 392 -7.39 29.57 10.24
CA TRP A 392 -7.85 30.92 10.56
C TRP A 392 -6.91 31.64 11.53
N HIS A 393 -6.48 30.99 12.62
CA HIS A 393 -5.75 31.64 13.71
C HIS A 393 -4.26 31.34 13.75
N GLY A 394 -3.80 30.32 13.02
CA GLY A 394 -2.40 29.93 12.97
C GLY A 394 -1.95 29.19 14.23
N ARG A 395 -2.90 28.83 15.09
CA ARG A 395 -2.73 28.05 16.32
C ARG A 395 -3.85 27.03 16.42
N THR A 396 -3.63 25.97 17.19
CA THR A 396 -4.65 24.97 17.49
C THR A 396 -5.45 25.39 18.73
N GLY A 397 -6.69 24.93 18.87
CA GLY A 397 -7.50 25.09 20.09
C GLY A 397 -8.46 26.28 20.14
N ILE A 398 -8.46 27.18 19.16
CA ILE A 398 -9.43 28.28 19.05
C ILE A 398 -10.62 27.82 18.21
N SER A 399 -11.83 27.86 18.77
CA SER A 399 -13.07 27.40 18.11
C SER A 399 -13.93 28.51 17.50
N THR A 400 -13.60 29.78 17.74
CA THR A 400 -14.39 30.96 17.34
C THR A 400 -13.66 31.82 16.31
N GLY A 401 -14.38 32.53 15.45
CA GLY A 401 -13.79 33.48 14.49
C GLY A 401 -13.43 32.90 13.11
N ALA A 402 -13.97 31.72 12.74
CA ALA A 402 -13.89 31.23 11.37
C ALA A 402 -14.82 32.05 10.46
N LYS A 403 -14.24 32.74 9.46
CA LYS A 403 -15.01 33.59 8.53
C LYS A 403 -15.86 32.79 7.55
N VAL A 404 -15.40 31.60 7.18
CA VAL A 404 -16.10 30.72 6.22
C VAL A 404 -16.20 29.31 6.80
N ALA A 405 -17.39 28.71 6.69
CA ALA A 405 -17.66 27.37 7.19
C ALA A 405 -16.79 26.30 6.48
N TRP A 406 -16.29 25.31 7.24
CA TRP A 406 -15.42 24.24 6.74
C TRP A 406 -16.03 23.46 5.56
N LYS A 407 -17.35 23.31 5.53
CA LYS A 407 -18.07 22.65 4.42
C LYS A 407 -17.92 23.41 3.09
N LEU A 408 -17.87 24.75 3.12
CA LEU A 408 -17.61 25.55 1.93
C LEU A 408 -16.14 25.50 1.53
N LEU A 409 -15.22 25.56 2.50
CA LEU A 409 -13.78 25.37 2.25
C LEU A 409 -13.46 24.05 1.55
N SER A 410 -14.26 23.01 1.86
CA SER A 410 -14.10 21.67 1.32
C SER A 410 -14.67 21.47 -0.10
N SER A 411 -15.27 22.50 -0.68
CA SER A 411 -15.73 22.48 -2.07
C SER A 411 -14.58 22.80 -3.02
N PRO A 412 -14.60 22.34 -4.29
CA PRO A 412 -13.63 22.75 -5.29
C PRO A 412 -13.57 24.27 -5.46
N LYS A 413 -12.44 24.75 -5.98
CA LYS A 413 -12.21 26.17 -6.28
C LYS A 413 -13.23 26.74 -7.27
N MET A 414 -13.63 25.94 -8.26
CA MET A 414 -14.65 26.30 -9.26
C MET A 414 -16.05 26.46 -8.66
N GLU A 415 -16.31 25.83 -7.52
CA GLU A 415 -17.59 25.86 -6.79
C GLU A 415 -17.54 26.84 -5.60
N GLY A 416 -16.60 27.78 -5.62
CA GLY A 416 -16.45 28.81 -4.59
C GLY A 416 -15.69 28.40 -3.33
N GLY A 417 -15.17 27.17 -3.24
CA GLY A 417 -14.37 26.70 -2.11
C GLY A 417 -12.85 26.93 -2.27
N LEU A 418 -12.05 26.27 -1.42
CA LEU A 418 -10.58 26.32 -1.49
C LEU A 418 -9.95 25.02 -2.01
N GLY A 419 -10.77 24.00 -2.31
CA GLY A 419 -10.29 22.70 -2.79
C GLY A 419 -9.70 21.82 -1.70
N ILE A 420 -9.98 22.10 -0.42
CA ILE A 420 -9.71 21.14 0.66
C ILE A 420 -10.63 19.93 0.43
N LYS A 421 -10.13 18.71 0.53
CA LYS A 421 -10.95 17.53 0.26
C LYS A 421 -11.84 17.23 1.46
N ASP A 422 -13.14 17.12 1.26
CA ASP A 422 -14.03 16.58 2.28
C ASP A 422 -13.62 15.14 2.61
N THR A 423 -13.26 14.91 3.87
CA THR A 423 -12.68 13.63 4.30
C THR A 423 -13.68 12.49 4.20
N VAL A 424 -14.99 12.74 4.35
CA VAL A 424 -16.00 11.67 4.28
C VAL A 424 -16.13 11.14 2.85
N SER A 425 -16.35 12.02 1.87
CA SER A 425 -16.41 11.65 0.45
C SER A 425 -15.07 11.07 -0.03
N TRP A 426 -13.94 11.65 0.39
CA TRP A 426 -12.61 11.12 0.05
C TRP A 426 -12.38 9.71 0.59
N ASN A 427 -12.82 9.44 1.83
CA ASN A 427 -12.72 8.11 2.42
C ASN A 427 -13.60 7.10 1.69
N ASN A 428 -14.83 7.47 1.31
CA ASN A 428 -15.70 6.61 0.51
C ASN A 428 -15.04 6.27 -0.85
N ALA A 429 -14.52 7.27 -1.56
CA ALA A 429 -13.79 7.05 -2.82
C ALA A 429 -12.57 6.13 -2.64
N SER A 430 -11.87 6.26 -1.51
CA SER A 430 -10.72 5.42 -1.17
C SER A 430 -11.10 3.96 -0.94
N ILE A 431 -12.26 3.70 -0.31
CA ILE A 431 -12.77 2.33 -0.14
C ILE A 431 -13.37 1.77 -1.44
N LEU A 432 -13.92 2.61 -2.32
CA LEU A 432 -14.31 2.17 -3.66
C LEU A 432 -13.11 1.63 -4.46
N LYS A 433 -11.90 2.12 -4.20
CA LYS A 433 -10.67 1.53 -4.74
C LYS A 433 -10.48 0.08 -4.29
N LEU A 434 -10.81 -0.25 -3.04
CA LEU A 434 -10.72 -1.62 -2.54
C LEU A 434 -11.70 -2.54 -3.26
N ILE A 435 -12.93 -2.07 -3.53
CA ILE A 435 -13.88 -2.80 -4.37
C ILE A 435 -13.31 -2.98 -5.77
N TRP A 436 -12.76 -1.93 -6.38
CA TRP A 436 -12.10 -2.04 -7.68
C TRP A 436 -10.96 -3.08 -7.66
N LEU A 437 -10.14 -3.16 -6.61
CA LEU A 437 -9.10 -4.19 -6.49
C LEU A 437 -9.69 -5.61 -6.50
N LEU A 438 -10.83 -5.85 -5.84
CA LEU A 438 -11.49 -7.16 -5.79
C LEU A 438 -11.88 -7.69 -7.18
N PHE A 439 -12.20 -6.81 -8.13
CA PHE A 439 -12.61 -7.19 -9.48
C PHE A 439 -11.45 -7.16 -10.49
N PHE A 440 -10.54 -6.19 -10.37
CA PHE A 440 -9.51 -5.91 -11.39
C PHE A 440 -8.12 -6.44 -11.04
N ARG A 441 -7.88 -6.97 -9.83
CA ARG A 441 -6.56 -7.48 -9.40
C ARG A 441 -6.61 -8.88 -8.79
N ALA A 442 -6.90 -9.88 -9.62
CA ALA A 442 -6.94 -11.28 -9.19
C ALA A 442 -5.61 -11.81 -8.62
N GLY A 443 -4.45 -11.26 -9.01
CA GLY A 443 -3.12 -11.69 -8.53
C GLY A 443 -2.71 -11.20 -7.14
N SER A 444 -3.57 -10.44 -6.44
CA SER A 444 -3.29 -9.94 -5.09
C SER A 444 -3.64 -10.98 -4.03
N ILE A 445 -2.75 -11.19 -3.06
CA ILE A 445 -2.97 -12.16 -1.96
C ILE A 445 -4.16 -11.78 -1.08
N TRP A 446 -4.39 -10.47 -0.89
CA TRP A 446 -5.58 -9.98 -0.18
C TRP A 446 -6.87 -10.26 -0.96
N VAL A 447 -6.85 -10.08 -2.29
CA VAL A 447 -8.01 -10.38 -3.14
C VAL A 447 -8.30 -11.89 -3.15
N ALA A 448 -7.27 -12.72 -3.25
CA ALA A 448 -7.39 -14.17 -3.15
C ALA A 448 -8.01 -14.60 -1.80
N TRP A 449 -7.55 -14.00 -0.69
CA TRP A 449 -8.12 -14.19 0.64
C TRP A 449 -9.61 -13.85 0.68
N ILE A 450 -9.99 -12.62 0.32
CA ILE A 450 -11.38 -12.18 0.37
C ILE A 450 -12.28 -13.03 -0.52
N ARG A 451 -11.83 -13.39 -1.73
CA ARG A 451 -12.60 -14.23 -2.64
C ARG A 451 -12.83 -15.63 -2.05
N ARG A 452 -11.78 -16.26 -1.53
CA ARG A 452 -11.86 -17.60 -0.94
C ARG A 452 -12.70 -17.62 0.34
N SER A 453 -12.52 -16.63 1.22
CA SER A 453 -13.20 -16.57 2.51
C SER A 453 -14.67 -16.17 2.41
N TYR A 454 -15.05 -15.30 1.45
CA TYR A 454 -16.37 -14.66 1.46
C TYR A 454 -17.16 -14.70 0.13
N ILE A 455 -16.50 -14.84 -1.03
CA ILE A 455 -17.16 -14.64 -2.35
C ILE A 455 -17.22 -15.96 -3.17
N SER A 456 -16.67 -17.07 -2.66
CA SER A 456 -16.53 -18.33 -3.39
C SER A 456 -17.84 -18.88 -3.96
N ASN A 457 -18.94 -18.78 -3.21
CA ASN A 457 -20.22 -19.42 -3.56
C ASN A 457 -21.36 -18.40 -3.78
N SER A 458 -21.06 -17.11 -3.90
CA SER A 458 -22.10 -16.08 -3.96
C SER A 458 -21.61 -14.81 -4.66
N SER A 459 -22.48 -14.18 -5.43
CA SER A 459 -22.20 -12.85 -5.98
C SER A 459 -21.89 -11.87 -4.84
N PHE A 460 -20.83 -11.07 -5.02
CA PHE A 460 -20.47 -9.97 -4.12
C PHE A 460 -21.68 -9.06 -3.81
N TRP A 461 -22.58 -8.89 -4.77
CA TRP A 461 -23.73 -8.02 -4.63
C TRP A 461 -24.88 -8.62 -3.82
N ALA A 462 -24.96 -9.95 -3.74
CA ALA A 462 -25.97 -10.69 -2.98
C ALA A 462 -25.61 -10.84 -1.49
N LEU A 463 -24.34 -10.67 -1.12
CA LEU A 463 -23.86 -10.92 0.25
C LEU A 463 -24.62 -10.11 1.31
N ASN A 464 -25.00 -10.75 2.42
CA ASN A 464 -25.66 -10.07 3.53
C ASN A 464 -24.65 -9.26 4.37
N GLU A 465 -24.76 -7.93 4.35
CA GLU A 465 -23.89 -7.03 5.11
C GLU A 465 -24.02 -7.17 6.65
N LYS A 466 -25.09 -7.80 7.14
CA LYS A 466 -25.34 -8.07 8.55
C LYS A 466 -24.76 -9.42 9.01
N ASN A 467 -24.12 -10.19 8.13
CA ASN A 467 -23.47 -11.43 8.55
C ASN A 467 -22.24 -11.14 9.41
N TYR A 468 -22.27 -11.52 10.69
CA TYR A 468 -21.19 -11.27 11.66
C TYR A 468 -20.02 -12.26 11.57
N SER A 469 -20.11 -13.28 10.70
CA SER A 469 -18.94 -14.10 10.36
C SER A 469 -17.91 -13.29 9.56
N TYR A 470 -18.38 -12.34 8.74
CA TYR A 470 -17.51 -11.44 7.97
C TYR A 470 -16.76 -10.47 8.88
N SER A 471 -15.53 -10.16 8.48
CA SER A 471 -14.73 -9.14 9.15
C SER A 471 -15.48 -7.81 9.21
N TRP A 472 -15.20 -7.03 10.26
CA TRP A 472 -15.78 -5.70 10.40
C TRP A 472 -15.39 -4.79 9.22
N MET A 473 -14.21 -5.02 8.63
CA MET A 473 -13.68 -4.25 7.52
C MET A 473 -14.38 -4.64 6.21
N PHE A 474 -14.51 -5.94 5.92
CA PHE A 474 -15.22 -6.42 4.74
C PHE A 474 -16.69 -5.97 4.75
N ARG A 475 -17.35 -5.99 5.91
CA ARG A 475 -18.70 -5.41 6.04
C ARG A 475 -18.76 -3.92 5.72
N LYS A 476 -17.70 -3.16 5.98
CA LYS A 476 -17.60 -1.73 5.62
C LYS A 476 -17.41 -1.54 4.12
N ILE A 477 -16.64 -2.42 3.48
CA ILE A 477 -16.50 -2.47 2.02
C ILE A 477 -17.86 -2.79 1.38
N LEU A 478 -18.56 -3.83 1.88
CA LEU A 478 -19.89 -4.24 1.38
C LEU A 478 -20.91 -3.10 1.42
N LYS A 479 -20.90 -2.26 2.46
CA LYS A 479 -21.82 -1.11 2.58
C LYS A 479 -21.70 -0.10 1.44
N LEU A 480 -20.54 0.01 0.81
CA LEU A 480 -20.31 0.94 -0.29
C LEU A 480 -20.61 0.34 -1.67
N ARG A 481 -21.07 -0.93 -1.74
CA ARG A 481 -21.48 -1.55 -3.01
C ARG A 481 -22.54 -0.73 -3.75
N LYS A 482 -23.49 -0.13 -3.03
CA LYS A 482 -24.53 0.72 -3.63
C LYS A 482 -23.95 1.91 -4.41
N LEU A 483 -22.79 2.43 -4.00
CA LEU A 483 -22.07 3.44 -4.76
C LEU A 483 -21.20 2.81 -5.86
N ALA A 484 -20.58 1.66 -5.58
CA ALA A 484 -19.72 0.96 -6.54
C ALA A 484 -20.47 0.50 -7.81
N ILE A 485 -21.76 0.14 -7.69
CA ILE A 485 -22.59 -0.29 -8.81
C ILE A 485 -22.73 0.80 -9.90
N GLN A 486 -22.49 2.08 -9.58
CA GLN A 486 -22.52 3.17 -10.55
C GLN A 486 -21.30 3.15 -11.48
N PHE A 487 -20.19 2.57 -11.01
CA PHE A 487 -18.92 2.56 -11.72
C PHE A 487 -18.57 1.19 -12.30
N LEU A 488 -19.19 0.11 -11.80
CA LEU A 488 -18.88 -1.25 -12.22
C LEU A 488 -19.97 -1.85 -13.10
N ARG A 489 -19.55 -2.35 -14.25
CA ARG A 489 -20.35 -3.21 -15.14
C ARG A 489 -19.57 -4.48 -15.45
N ILE A 490 -20.26 -5.55 -15.79
CA ILE A 490 -19.64 -6.76 -16.33
C ILE A 490 -19.93 -6.81 -17.81
N LYS A 491 -18.90 -6.90 -18.64
CA LYS A 491 -19.07 -7.26 -20.05
C LYS A 491 -19.09 -8.77 -20.14
N LEU A 492 -20.24 -9.27 -20.59
CA LEU A 492 -20.51 -10.68 -20.78
C LEU A 492 -19.55 -11.27 -21.81
N GLY A 493 -18.97 -12.41 -21.45
CA GLY A 493 -18.17 -13.29 -22.26
C GLY A 493 -18.92 -14.62 -22.41
N ASN A 494 -18.44 -15.66 -21.75
CA ASN A 494 -19.02 -17.00 -21.71
C ASN A 494 -20.17 -17.14 -20.71
N GLY A 495 -20.28 -16.23 -19.72
CA GLY A 495 -21.35 -16.22 -18.74
C GLY A 495 -21.11 -17.08 -17.49
N ASP A 496 -20.02 -17.86 -17.43
CA ASP A 496 -19.73 -18.81 -16.34
C ASP A 496 -19.42 -18.14 -15.00
N SER A 497 -18.94 -16.90 -15.03
CA SER A 497 -18.51 -16.17 -13.83
C SER A 497 -19.41 -14.99 -13.48
N THR A 498 -20.53 -14.86 -14.21
CA THR A 498 -21.49 -13.77 -14.07
C THR A 498 -22.81 -14.33 -13.55
N PHE A 499 -23.24 -13.87 -12.39
CA PHE A 499 -24.53 -14.24 -11.82
C PHE A 499 -25.65 -13.48 -12.52
N PHE A 500 -26.63 -14.22 -13.07
CA PHE A 500 -27.72 -13.68 -13.89
C PHE A 500 -28.48 -12.56 -13.16
N TRP A 501 -28.84 -12.78 -11.90
CA TRP A 501 -29.68 -11.87 -11.11
C TRP A 501 -28.95 -10.69 -10.47
N TRP A 502 -27.72 -10.93 -10.00
CA TRP A 502 -27.04 -10.05 -9.05
C TRP A 502 -26.00 -9.16 -9.68
N ASP A 503 -25.32 -9.62 -10.72
CA ASP A 503 -24.21 -8.89 -11.30
C ASP A 503 -24.72 -7.81 -12.27
N PRO A 504 -24.07 -6.63 -12.33
CA PRO A 504 -24.48 -5.54 -13.21
C PRO A 504 -23.95 -5.74 -14.64
N TRP A 505 -24.44 -6.77 -15.33
CA TRP A 505 -24.05 -7.08 -16.71
C TRP A 505 -25.03 -6.55 -17.77
N THR A 506 -26.21 -6.08 -17.35
CA THR A 506 -27.23 -5.49 -18.24
C THR A 506 -27.26 -3.95 -18.18
N LEU A 507 -27.90 -3.32 -19.15
CA LEU A 507 -28.18 -1.87 -19.15
C LEU A 507 -29.09 -1.43 -18.00
N PHE A 508 -29.88 -2.36 -17.44
CA PHE A 508 -30.81 -2.10 -16.33
C PHE A 508 -30.14 -2.23 -14.96
N GLY A 509 -28.84 -2.58 -14.92
CA GLY A 509 -28.12 -2.89 -13.70
C GLY A 509 -28.43 -4.31 -13.22
N GLN A 510 -28.79 -4.46 -11.95
CA GLN A 510 -29.07 -5.76 -11.34
C GLN A 510 -30.49 -6.20 -11.68
N LEU A 511 -30.65 -7.36 -12.31
CA LEU A 511 -31.97 -7.84 -12.75
C LEU A 511 -32.92 -8.09 -11.58
N HIS A 512 -32.40 -8.53 -10.42
CA HIS A 512 -33.21 -8.67 -9.21
C HIS A 512 -33.86 -7.35 -8.77
N VAL A 513 -33.17 -6.22 -8.92
CA VAL A 513 -33.71 -4.89 -8.58
C VAL A 513 -34.67 -4.40 -9.65
N PHE A 514 -34.35 -4.64 -10.93
CA PHE A 514 -35.17 -4.20 -12.05
C PHE A 514 -36.51 -4.95 -12.13
N LEU A 515 -36.51 -6.28 -12.00
CA LEU A 515 -37.72 -7.10 -12.09
C LEU A 515 -38.50 -7.19 -10.76
N GLY A 516 -37.87 -6.83 -9.64
CA GLY A 516 -38.47 -6.93 -8.31
C GLY A 516 -38.38 -8.32 -7.69
N GLU A 517 -38.85 -8.47 -6.45
CA GLU A 517 -38.71 -9.70 -5.66
C GLU A 517 -39.42 -10.92 -6.29
N ASP A 518 -40.51 -10.70 -7.04
CA ASP A 518 -41.21 -11.76 -7.77
C ASP A 518 -40.50 -12.21 -9.05
N GLY A 519 -39.51 -11.44 -9.53
CA GLY A 519 -38.82 -11.67 -10.80
C GLY A 519 -38.26 -13.09 -10.95
N PRO A 520 -37.46 -13.58 -9.98
CA PRO A 520 -36.92 -14.94 -9.98
C PRO A 520 -37.98 -16.03 -10.07
N SER A 521 -39.03 -15.95 -9.24
CA SER A 521 -40.13 -16.91 -9.23
C SER A 521 -40.90 -16.93 -10.56
N ARG A 522 -41.07 -15.76 -11.19
CA ARG A 522 -41.78 -15.63 -12.48
C ARG A 522 -40.97 -16.14 -13.67
N LEU A 523 -39.65 -16.01 -13.64
CA LEU A 523 -38.78 -16.54 -14.70
C LEU A 523 -38.37 -18.00 -14.48
N GLY A 524 -38.57 -18.54 -13.27
CA GLY A 524 -38.18 -19.91 -12.93
C GLY A 524 -36.65 -20.12 -12.88
N ILE A 525 -35.87 -19.03 -12.78
CA ILE A 525 -34.40 -19.08 -12.77
C ILE A 525 -33.91 -18.97 -11.32
N PRO A 526 -33.08 -19.91 -10.84
CA PRO A 526 -32.50 -19.86 -9.50
C PRO A 526 -31.75 -18.55 -9.22
N LEU A 527 -31.81 -18.05 -7.98
CA LEU A 527 -31.10 -16.82 -7.57
C LEU A 527 -29.57 -16.93 -7.71
N SER A 528 -29.02 -18.14 -7.66
CA SER A 528 -27.61 -18.43 -7.82
C SER A 528 -27.20 -18.73 -9.26
N ALA A 529 -28.14 -18.72 -10.21
CA ALA A 529 -27.86 -19.11 -11.59
C ALA A 529 -26.86 -18.17 -12.25
N THR A 530 -25.92 -18.75 -12.97
CA THR A 530 -25.00 -18.03 -13.84
C THR A 530 -25.67 -17.70 -15.18
N VAL A 531 -25.07 -16.81 -15.96
CA VAL A 531 -25.63 -16.47 -17.28
C VAL A 531 -25.51 -17.64 -18.24
N SER A 532 -24.44 -18.45 -18.15
CA SER A 532 -24.27 -19.64 -19.01
C SER A 532 -25.26 -20.77 -18.70
N GLU A 533 -25.83 -20.82 -17.49
CA GLU A 533 -26.92 -21.74 -17.17
C GLU A 533 -28.27 -21.35 -17.81
N VAL A 534 -28.45 -20.09 -18.19
CA VAL A 534 -29.71 -19.54 -18.75
C VAL A 534 -29.63 -19.35 -20.27
N TRP A 535 -28.41 -19.20 -20.80
CA TRP A 535 -28.15 -19.10 -22.23
C TRP A 535 -27.59 -20.42 -22.75
N ASP A 536 -28.35 -21.13 -23.58
CA ASP A 536 -27.81 -22.25 -24.35
C ASP A 536 -27.13 -21.72 -25.62
N HIS A 537 -26.24 -22.51 -26.22
CA HIS A 537 -25.46 -22.11 -27.41
C HIS A 537 -26.31 -21.66 -28.63
N THR A 538 -27.64 -21.85 -28.58
CA THR A 538 -28.63 -21.46 -29.60
C THR A 538 -29.53 -20.29 -29.16
N GLY A 539 -29.62 -19.94 -27.87
CA GLY A 539 -30.39 -18.79 -27.41
C GLY A 539 -30.74 -18.77 -25.90
N TRP A 540 -31.57 -17.81 -25.51
CA TRP A 540 -32.06 -17.66 -24.13
C TRP A 540 -33.29 -18.52 -23.87
N THR A 541 -33.26 -19.36 -22.84
CA THR A 541 -34.42 -20.16 -22.41
C THR A 541 -35.21 -19.41 -21.35
N LEU A 542 -36.23 -18.63 -21.76
CA LEU A 542 -37.05 -17.80 -20.86
C LEU A 542 -38.55 -18.08 -21.05
N PRO A 543 -39.36 -18.10 -19.96
CA PRO A 543 -40.81 -18.22 -20.08
C PRO A 543 -41.42 -16.94 -20.70
N PRO A 544 -42.65 -16.99 -21.25
CA PRO A 544 -43.28 -15.81 -21.85
C PRO A 544 -43.36 -14.61 -20.90
N ALA A 545 -43.06 -13.42 -21.42
CA ALA A 545 -43.12 -12.19 -20.64
C ALA A 545 -44.57 -11.87 -20.22
N ARG A 546 -44.76 -11.61 -18.93
CA ARG A 546 -46.05 -11.25 -18.32
C ARG A 546 -46.09 -9.80 -17.81
N THR A 547 -45.00 -9.06 -17.95
CA THR A 547 -44.89 -7.64 -17.56
C THR A 547 -44.11 -6.86 -18.61
N GLU A 548 -44.34 -5.56 -18.69
CA GLU A 548 -43.61 -4.66 -19.60
C GLU A 548 -42.09 -4.67 -19.35
N ARG A 549 -41.67 -4.80 -18.08
CA ARG A 549 -40.25 -4.94 -17.72
C ARG A 549 -39.65 -6.24 -18.24
N GLN A 550 -40.39 -7.34 -18.23
CA GLN A 550 -39.94 -8.61 -18.81
C GLN A 550 -39.87 -8.52 -20.34
N VAL A 551 -40.83 -7.88 -21.00
CA VAL A 551 -40.78 -7.63 -22.46
C VAL A 551 -39.52 -6.85 -22.81
N THR A 552 -39.23 -5.77 -22.07
CA THR A 552 -38.04 -4.93 -22.27
C THR A 552 -36.76 -5.74 -22.07
N LEU A 553 -36.70 -6.58 -21.02
CA LEU A 553 -35.58 -7.46 -20.77
C LEU A 553 -35.38 -8.45 -21.93
N HIS A 554 -36.44 -9.13 -22.39
CA HIS A 554 -36.33 -10.11 -23.46
C HIS A 554 -35.84 -9.49 -24.76
N THR A 555 -36.36 -8.32 -25.14
CA THR A 555 -35.88 -7.57 -26.31
C THR A 555 -34.40 -7.25 -26.20
N TYR A 556 -33.92 -6.85 -25.01
CA TYR A 556 -32.50 -6.64 -24.78
C TYR A 556 -31.69 -7.93 -24.89
N LEU A 557 -32.15 -9.02 -24.26
CA LEU A 557 -31.44 -10.30 -24.27
C LEU A 557 -31.30 -10.88 -25.69
N LEU A 558 -32.29 -10.69 -26.56
CA LEU A 558 -32.17 -11.06 -27.99
C LEU A 558 -31.01 -10.36 -28.71
N SER A 559 -30.59 -9.18 -28.24
CA SER A 559 -29.43 -8.46 -28.77
C SER A 559 -28.08 -8.86 -28.13
N VAL A 560 -28.12 -9.73 -27.12
CA VAL A 560 -26.95 -10.16 -26.34
C VAL A 560 -26.72 -11.65 -26.53
N GLY A 561 -25.55 -12.00 -27.08
CA GLY A 561 -25.07 -13.38 -27.13
C GLY A 561 -23.82 -13.58 -26.28
N CYS A 562 -23.64 -14.77 -25.73
CA CYS A 562 -22.38 -15.15 -25.10
C CYS A 562 -21.32 -15.47 -26.17
N SER A 563 -20.06 -15.29 -25.80
CA SER A 563 -18.88 -15.57 -26.64
C SER A 563 -17.97 -16.58 -25.94
N SER A 564 -16.91 -17.04 -26.62
CA SER A 564 -15.91 -17.93 -26.02
C SER A 564 -14.93 -17.24 -25.07
N GLN A 565 -14.99 -15.91 -24.94
CA GLN A 565 -14.10 -15.16 -24.04
C GLN A 565 -14.61 -15.21 -22.60
N SER A 566 -13.71 -15.11 -21.61
CA SER A 566 -14.12 -14.99 -20.21
C SER A 566 -14.84 -13.67 -19.94
N ASP A 567 -15.84 -13.67 -19.04
CA ASP A 567 -16.47 -12.44 -18.57
C ASP A 567 -15.43 -11.47 -17.98
N ARG A 568 -15.67 -10.17 -18.16
CA ARG A 568 -14.71 -9.15 -17.70
C ARG A 568 -15.39 -7.95 -17.04
N PRO A 569 -14.94 -7.52 -15.86
CA PRO A 569 -15.42 -6.29 -15.26
C PRO A 569 -14.91 -5.07 -16.05
N ILE A 570 -15.75 -4.04 -16.16
CA ILE A 570 -15.45 -2.74 -16.76
C ILE A 570 -15.71 -1.66 -15.71
N TRP A 571 -14.74 -0.74 -15.58
CA TRP A 571 -14.86 0.42 -14.71
C TRP A 571 -15.20 1.66 -15.55
N LEU A 572 -16.35 2.26 -15.30
CA LEU A 572 -16.91 3.39 -16.04
C LEU A 572 -16.93 4.62 -15.13
N ILE A 573 -16.61 5.80 -15.69
CA ILE A 573 -16.86 7.09 -15.04
C ILE A 573 -17.57 7.94 -16.09
N LYS A 574 -18.80 8.40 -15.80
CA LYS A 574 -19.67 9.08 -16.76
C LYS A 574 -19.80 8.29 -18.08
N ASP A 575 -20.06 6.99 -17.96
CA ASP A 575 -20.16 6.02 -19.05
C ASP A 575 -18.90 5.83 -19.92
N ILE A 576 -17.76 6.41 -19.53
CA ILE A 576 -16.49 6.27 -20.24
C ILE A 576 -15.63 5.20 -19.55
N PRO A 577 -15.26 4.10 -20.25
CA PRO A 577 -14.36 3.09 -19.71
C PRO A 577 -13.00 3.67 -19.30
N GLN A 578 -12.57 3.36 -18.08
CA GLN A 578 -11.27 3.74 -17.56
C GLN A 578 -10.33 2.53 -17.54
N ARG A 579 -9.08 2.72 -17.98
CA ARG A 579 -8.03 1.68 -17.90
C ARG A 579 -7.46 1.50 -16.49
N SER A 580 -7.62 2.50 -15.62
CA SER A 580 -7.05 2.52 -14.28
C SER A 580 -7.93 3.28 -13.32
N PHE A 581 -7.90 2.90 -12.05
CA PHE A 581 -8.62 3.61 -11.00
C PHE A 581 -7.99 4.99 -10.72
N SER A 582 -8.78 6.06 -10.88
CA SER A 582 -8.39 7.42 -10.48
C SER A 582 -9.21 7.85 -9.26
N LEU A 583 -8.53 7.94 -8.11
CA LEU A 583 -9.17 8.33 -6.86
C LEU A 583 -9.82 9.72 -6.94
N PHE A 584 -9.17 10.67 -7.64
CA PHE A 584 -9.72 12.00 -7.82
C PHE A 584 -10.99 12.01 -8.67
N LYS A 585 -10.99 11.31 -9.81
CA LYS A 585 -12.18 11.25 -10.69
C LYS A 585 -13.37 10.59 -9.99
N VAL A 586 -13.13 9.51 -9.26
CA VAL A 586 -14.18 8.82 -8.48
C VAL A 586 -14.70 9.71 -7.36
N TRP A 587 -13.81 10.41 -6.65
CA TRP A 587 -14.20 11.37 -5.63
C TRP A 587 -15.04 12.52 -6.19
N ASP A 588 -14.68 13.04 -7.37
CA ASP A 588 -15.39 14.14 -8.02
C ASP A 588 -16.82 13.76 -8.43
N GLU A 589 -17.06 12.48 -8.74
CA GLU A 589 -18.39 11.97 -9.10
C GLU A 589 -19.29 11.73 -7.88
N ILE A 590 -18.74 11.24 -6.76
CA ILE A 590 -19.56 10.87 -5.57
C ILE A 590 -19.75 12.00 -4.57
N ARG A 591 -19.01 13.09 -4.69
CA ARG A 591 -19.13 14.24 -3.78
C ARG A 591 -20.42 15.00 -4.08
N LEU A 592 -20.87 15.79 -3.09
CA LEU A 592 -21.92 16.76 -3.33
C LEU A 592 -21.36 17.89 -4.21
N SER A 593 -21.82 17.97 -5.45
CA SER A 593 -21.50 19.07 -6.38
C SER A 593 -22.36 20.29 -6.05
N LYS A 594 -21.78 21.47 -6.30
CA LYS A 594 -22.47 22.76 -6.26
C LYS A 594 -22.36 23.42 -7.64
N SER A 595 -23.20 24.42 -7.89
CA SER A 595 -23.08 25.26 -9.07
C SER A 595 -21.72 25.95 -9.11
N GLU A 596 -21.10 25.97 -10.28
CA GLU A 596 -19.88 26.75 -10.49
C GLU A 596 -20.16 28.24 -10.31
N VAL A 597 -19.18 28.96 -9.75
CA VAL A 597 -19.29 30.41 -9.52
C VAL A 597 -18.57 31.16 -10.64
N ALA A 598 -19.24 32.15 -11.22
CA ALA A 598 -18.75 32.87 -12.40
C ALA A 598 -17.37 33.54 -12.19
N TRP A 599 -17.04 33.93 -10.95
CA TRP A 599 -15.76 34.55 -10.62
C TRP A 599 -14.60 33.56 -10.46
N ALA A 600 -14.86 32.26 -10.30
CA ALA A 600 -13.80 31.28 -10.03
C ALA A 600 -12.76 31.12 -11.16
N PRO A 601 -13.15 31.03 -12.45
CA PRO A 601 -12.18 30.97 -13.55
C PRO A 601 -11.28 32.20 -13.61
N ILE A 602 -11.83 33.39 -13.31
CA ILE A 602 -11.10 34.66 -13.31
C ILE A 602 -10.09 34.68 -12.17
N LEU A 603 -10.50 34.22 -10.99
CA LEU A 603 -9.66 34.26 -9.80
C LEU A 603 -8.54 33.23 -9.80
N TRP A 604 -8.82 31.99 -10.21
CA TRP A 604 -7.91 30.83 -10.02
C TRP A 604 -7.02 30.52 -11.23
N HIS A 605 -6.53 31.54 -11.93
CA HIS A 605 -5.64 31.40 -13.08
C HIS A 605 -4.17 31.14 -12.68
N LYS A 606 -3.38 30.52 -13.56
CA LYS A 606 -1.99 30.09 -13.28
C LYS A 606 -0.99 31.24 -13.06
N ALA A 607 -1.24 32.41 -13.65
CA ALA A 607 -0.35 33.57 -13.54
C ALA A 607 -0.54 34.35 -12.23
N GLY A 608 -1.60 34.08 -11.48
CA GLY A 608 -1.90 34.81 -10.25
C GLY A 608 -1.05 34.32 -9.08
N LEU A 609 -0.55 35.26 -8.29
CA LEU A 609 0.12 34.94 -7.04
C LEU A 609 -0.90 34.38 -6.03
N PHE A 610 -0.63 33.17 -5.55
CA PHE A 610 -1.58 32.42 -4.72
C PHE A 610 -2.04 33.18 -3.46
N ARG A 611 -1.14 33.99 -2.86
CA ARG A 611 -1.48 34.84 -1.72
C ARG A 611 -2.60 35.82 -2.05
N HIS A 612 -2.49 36.55 -3.16
CA HIS A 612 -3.50 37.52 -3.58
C HIS A 612 -4.82 36.83 -3.94
N GLN A 613 -4.75 35.71 -4.67
CA GLN A 613 -5.94 34.93 -5.02
C GLN A 613 -6.75 34.49 -3.80
N THR A 614 -6.08 34.02 -2.74
CA THR A 614 -6.79 33.61 -1.51
C THR A 614 -7.37 34.79 -0.73
N THR A 615 -6.76 35.97 -0.79
CA THR A 615 -7.31 37.18 -0.16
C THR A 615 -8.52 37.70 -0.93
N THR A 616 -8.44 37.77 -2.27
CA THR A 616 -9.55 38.17 -3.13
C THR A 616 -10.70 37.17 -3.04
N TRP A 617 -10.43 35.87 -2.94
CA TRP A 617 -11.43 34.84 -2.67
C TRP A 617 -12.23 35.15 -1.40
N LEU A 618 -11.53 35.53 -0.32
CA LEU A 618 -12.18 35.87 0.94
C LEU A 618 -13.02 37.15 0.82
N PHE A 619 -12.57 38.12 0.04
CA PHE A 619 -13.32 39.34 -0.25
C PHE A 619 -14.60 39.04 -1.05
N LEU A 620 -14.55 38.15 -2.04
CA LEU A 620 -15.72 37.80 -2.86
C LEU A 620 -16.80 37.00 -2.13
N LEU A 621 -16.49 36.44 -0.95
CA LEU A 621 -17.41 35.65 -0.14
C LEU A 621 -18.06 36.44 1.01
N ASN A 622 -17.51 37.60 1.36
CA ASN A 622 -18.10 38.53 2.33
C ASN A 622 -18.78 39.66 1.58
#